data_AF-A0AB33BFU4-F1
#
_entry.id   AF-A0AB33BFU4-F1
#
_cell.length_a   1.000
_cell.length_b   1.000
_cell.length_c   1.000
_cell.angle_alpha   90.00
_cell.angle_beta   90.00
_cell.angle_gamma   90.00
#
_symmetry.space_group_name_H-M   'P 1'
#
loop_
_entity.id
_entity.type
_entity.pdbx_description
1 polymer ?
#
loop_
_entity_poly.entity_id
_entity_poly.type
_entity_poly.pdbx_seq_one_letter_code
_entity_poly.pdbx_strand_id
1 'polypeptide(L)'
;MKLKKIYFYLLERHKKKIVFLILFFTLVSVFIQVKVGLIDYGYFFVIFLSCYACIYMWCNGIFAETLPITESSNNGEIIARWMMIFSNTFFHVYLLINPLLNK
;
A
#
# COMPACT_ATOMS: atom_id res chain seq x y z
N MET A 1 -14.81 12.75 15.72
CA MET A 1 -13.70 12.87 16.69
C MET A 1 -13.02 11.54 17.05
N LYS A 2 -13.74 10.46 17.45
CA LYS A 2 -13.11 9.16 17.79
C LYS A 2 -12.39 8.48 16.62
N LEU A 3 -13.03 8.37 15.46
CA LEU A 3 -12.47 7.77 14.22
C LEU A 3 -11.16 8.44 13.77
N LYS A 4 -11.11 9.76 13.86
CA LYS A 4 -9.92 10.55 13.53
C LYS A 4 -8.73 10.26 14.46
N LYS A 5 -8.99 10.19 15.77
CA LYS A 5 -7.96 9.82 16.75
C LYS A 5 -7.43 8.41 16.47
N ILE A 6 -8.32 7.47 16.11
CA ILE A 6 -7.93 6.10 15.72
C ILE A 6 -7.09 6.12 14.44
N TYR A 7 -7.45 6.94 13.43
CA TYR A 7 -6.69 7.09 12.19
C TYR A 7 -5.23 7.51 12.46
N PHE A 8 -5.04 8.61 13.18
CA PHE A 8 -3.69 9.11 13.50
C PHE A 8 -2.92 8.15 14.39
N TYR A 9 -3.57 7.56 15.39
CA TYR A 9 -2.96 6.60 16.29
C TYR A 9 -2.40 5.38 15.54
N LEU A 10 -3.19 4.81 14.61
CA LEU A 10 -2.76 3.66 13.83
C LEU A 10 -1.59 4.01 12.91
N LEU A 11 -1.65 5.17 12.25
CA LEU A 11 -0.54 5.62 11.40
C LEU A 11 0.73 5.89 12.19
N GLU A 12 0.64 6.57 13.32
CA GLU A 12 1.81 6.86 14.15
C GLU A 12 2.46 5.58 14.69
N ARG A 13 1.63 4.65 15.20
CA ARG A 13 2.12 3.44 15.86
C ARG A 13 2.55 2.33 14.90
N HIS A 14 1.87 2.17 13.77
CA HIS A 14 2.03 1.00 12.90
C HIS A 14 2.64 1.28 11.53
N LYS A 15 2.69 2.54 11.06
CA LYS A 15 3.22 2.87 9.72
C LYS A 15 4.56 2.21 9.43
N LYS A 16 5.54 2.34 10.33
CA LYS A 16 6.88 1.76 10.13
C LYS A 16 6.84 0.24 9.95
N LYS A 17 6.02 -0.45 10.75
CA LYS A 17 5.85 -1.90 10.67
C LYS A 17 5.18 -2.32 9.36
N ILE A 18 4.16 -1.57 8.93
CA ILE A 18 3.42 -1.87 7.70
C ILE A 18 4.29 -1.63 6.47
N VAL A 19 5.02 -0.52 6.42
CA VAL A 19 5.99 -0.25 5.33
C VAL A 19 7.06 -1.32 5.27
N PHE A 20 7.60 -1.75 6.42
CA PHE A 20 8.55 -2.85 6.47
C PHE A 20 7.95 -4.16 5.92
N LEU A 21 6.73 -4.51 6.31
CA LEU A 21 6.05 -5.72 5.82
C LEU A 21 5.81 -5.64 4.30
N ILE A 22 5.36 -4.51 3.77
CA ILE A 22 5.18 -4.31 2.33
C ILE A 22 6.49 -4.59 1.60
N LEU A 23 7.57 -3.89 1.98
CA LEU A 23 8.89 -4.08 1.37
C LEU A 23 9.38 -5.53 1.47
N PHE A 24 9.23 -6.15 2.64
CA PHE A 24 9.64 -7.53 2.87
C PHE A 24 8.89 -8.50 1.95
N PHE A 25 7.55 -8.41 1.88
CA PHE A 25 6.74 -9.28 1.02
C PHE A 25 6.99 -9.02 -0.47
N THR A 26 7.20 -7.76 -0.88
CA THR A 26 7.59 -7.43 -2.25
C THR A 26 8.90 -8.12 -2.62
N LEU A 27 9.94 -8.00 -1.78
CA LEU A 27 11.26 -8.61 -2.03
C LEU A 27 11.17 -10.13 -2.11
N VAL A 28 10.50 -10.77 -1.15
CA VAL A 28 10.31 -12.23 -1.12
C VAL A 28 9.57 -12.70 -2.36
N SER A 29 8.47 -12.03 -2.73
CA SER A 29 7.67 -12.42 -3.87
C SER A 29 8.44 -12.25 -5.19
N VAL A 30 9.10 -11.11 -5.39
CA VAL A 30 9.95 -10.88 -6.58
C VAL A 30 11.06 -11.94 -6.66
N PHE A 31 11.73 -12.25 -5.55
CA PHE A 31 12.77 -13.28 -5.53
C PHE A 31 12.25 -14.65 -6.00
N ILE A 32 11.09 -15.07 -5.48
CA ILE A 32 10.44 -16.32 -5.89
C ILE A 32 10.08 -16.26 -7.37
N GLN A 33 9.41 -15.20 -7.81
CA GLN A 33 8.93 -15.08 -9.18
C GLN A 33 10.07 -15.05 -10.22
N VAL A 34 11.20 -14.40 -9.90
CA VAL A 34 12.42 -14.46 -10.73
C VAL A 34 12.95 -15.89 -10.81
N LYS A 35 13.03 -16.58 -9.66
CA LYS A 35 13.55 -17.96 -9.60
C LYS A 35 12.75 -18.95 -10.43
N VAL A 36 11.42 -18.77 -10.50
CA VAL A 36 10.55 -19.66 -11.25
C VAL A 36 10.14 -19.09 -12.62
N GLY A 37 10.86 -18.08 -13.11
CA GLY A 37 10.73 -17.56 -14.48
C GLY A 37 9.38 -16.93 -14.80
N LEU A 38 8.70 -16.33 -13.81
CA LEU A 38 7.32 -15.83 -13.95
C LEU A 38 7.20 -14.36 -14.32
N ILE A 39 8.29 -13.59 -14.22
CA ILE A 39 8.23 -12.15 -14.43
C ILE A 39 9.10 -11.72 -15.59
N ASP A 40 8.50 -10.96 -16.49
CA ASP A 40 9.22 -10.13 -17.44
C ASP A 40 9.55 -8.76 -16.81
N TYR A 41 10.32 -7.95 -17.54
CA TYR A 41 10.71 -6.61 -17.10
C TYR A 41 9.51 -5.66 -16.93
N GLY A 42 8.45 -5.82 -17.70
CA GLY A 42 7.23 -5.01 -17.60
C GLY A 42 6.48 -5.30 -16.31
N TYR A 43 6.30 -6.58 -15.98
CA TYR A 43 5.65 -6.99 -14.73
C TYR A 43 6.47 -6.58 -13.50
N PHE A 44 7.79 -6.71 -13.56
CA PHE A 44 8.68 -6.20 -12.52
C PHE A 44 8.49 -4.70 -12.29
N PHE A 45 8.40 -3.90 -13.37
CA PHE A 45 8.14 -2.46 -13.27
C PHE A 45 6.78 -2.16 -12.64
N VAL A 46 5.74 -2.93 -12.96
CA VAL A 46 4.40 -2.80 -12.35
C VAL A 46 4.42 -3.14 -10.85
N ILE A 47 5.14 -4.18 -10.43
CA ILE A 47 5.36 -4.48 -9.00
C ILE A 47 6.06 -3.31 -8.31
N PHE A 48 7.12 -2.77 -8.92
CA PHE A 48 7.86 -1.65 -8.35
C PHE A 48 6.99 -0.40 -8.19
N LEU A 49 6.24 -0.01 -9.24
CA LEU A 49 5.37 1.16 -9.22
C LEU A 49 4.24 1.01 -8.19
N SER A 50 3.63 -0.18 -8.11
CA SER A 50 2.60 -0.45 -7.10
C SER A 50 3.16 -0.46 -5.67
N CYS A 51 4.37 -0.96 -5.45
CA CYS A 51 5.06 -0.90 -4.15
C CYS A 51 5.29 0.56 -3.74
N TYR A 52 5.82 1.38 -4.65
CA TYR A 52 6.00 2.81 -4.44
C TYR A 52 4.68 3.51 -4.07
N ALA A 53 3.64 3.30 -4.86
CA ALA A 53 2.32 3.88 -4.62
C ALA A 53 1.75 3.43 -3.25
N CYS A 54 1.90 2.15 -2.90
CA CYS A 54 1.41 1.59 -1.64
C CYS A 54 2.12 2.23 -0.44
N ILE A 55 3.45 2.30 -0.47
CA ILE A 55 4.24 2.95 0.58
C ILE A 55 3.93 4.44 0.66
N TYR A 56 3.76 5.11 -0.48
CA TYR A 56 3.38 6.52 -0.51
C TYR A 56 2.02 6.76 0.17
N MET A 57 1.04 5.88 -0.05
CA MET A 57 -0.26 5.93 0.64
C MET A 57 -0.13 5.64 2.15
N TRP A 58 0.77 4.76 2.59
CA TRP A 58 0.98 4.53 4.02
C TRP A 58 1.78 5.66 4.71
N CYS A 59 2.70 6.30 3.98
CA CYS A 59 3.56 7.34 4.52
C CYS A 59 2.92 8.71 4.53
N ASN A 60 2.31 9.07 3.41
CA ASN A 60 1.73 10.38 3.17
C ASN A 60 0.21 10.28 3.10
N GLY A 61 -0.34 9.16 2.64
CA GLY A 61 -1.77 8.96 2.36
C GLY A 61 -2.28 9.74 1.15
N ILE A 62 -1.46 10.60 0.58
CA ILE A 62 -1.85 11.62 -0.38
C ILE A 62 -2.09 10.96 -1.75
N PHE A 63 -3.19 11.32 -2.41
CA PHE A 63 -3.18 11.55 -3.86
C PHE A 63 -2.73 12.99 -4.05
N ALA A 64 -2.02 13.33 -5.13
CA ALA A 64 -1.52 14.68 -5.41
C ALA A 64 -2.59 15.80 -5.33
N GLU A 65 -3.88 15.45 -5.27
CA GLU A 65 -5.02 16.36 -5.25
C GLU A 65 -5.85 16.33 -3.95
N THR A 66 -5.39 15.61 -2.92
CA THR A 66 -6.14 15.41 -1.68
C THR A 66 -5.41 16.06 -0.50
N LEU A 67 -6.01 17.15 0.03
CA LEU A 67 -5.48 17.90 1.18
C LEU A 67 -5.14 16.96 2.36
N PRO A 68 -4.10 17.25 3.15
CA PRO A 68 -3.79 16.49 4.36
C PRO A 68 -5.02 16.47 5.29
N ILE A 69 -5.23 15.37 6.02
CA ILE A 69 -6.30 15.31 7.03
C ILE A 69 -5.95 16.34 8.11
N THR A 70 -6.75 17.40 8.18
CA THR A 70 -6.56 18.53 9.10
C THR A 70 -7.55 18.46 10.26
N GLU A 71 -7.47 19.38 11.21
CA GLU A 71 -8.41 19.49 12.33
C GLU A 71 -9.89 19.57 11.89
N SER A 72 -10.14 20.16 10.72
CA SER A 72 -11.47 20.31 10.12
C SER A 72 -11.99 19.10 9.32
N SER A 73 -11.16 18.08 9.07
CA SER A 73 -11.58 16.93 8.25
C SER A 73 -12.74 16.14 8.86
N ASN A 74 -13.74 15.86 8.04
CA ASN A 74 -14.94 15.13 8.44
C ASN A 74 -14.69 13.60 8.47
N ASN A 75 -15.64 12.84 9.04
CA ASN A 75 -15.50 11.38 9.13
C ASN A 75 -15.49 10.69 7.75
N GLY A 76 -16.17 11.25 6.75
CA GLY A 76 -16.22 10.71 5.39
C GLY A 76 -14.85 10.76 4.71
N GLU A 77 -14.13 11.87 4.85
CA GLU A 77 -12.75 12.03 4.35
C GLU A 77 -11.79 11.00 4.97
N ILE A 78 -11.94 10.73 6.27
CA ILE A 78 -11.13 9.74 6.98
C ILE A 78 -11.43 8.32 6.49
N ILE A 79 -12.70 7.99 6.25
CA ILE A 79 -13.11 6.69 5.72
C ILE A 79 -12.61 6.53 4.28
N ALA A 80 -12.78 7.53 3.43
CA ALA A 80 -12.27 7.53 2.06
C ALA A 80 -10.76 7.30 2.03
N ARG A 81 -10.01 7.92 2.94
CA ARG A 81 -8.57 7.71 3.09
C ARG A 81 -8.22 6.26 3.42
N TRP A 82 -8.92 5.67 4.38
CA TRP A 82 -8.71 4.26 4.73
C TRP A 82 -9.04 3.33 3.57
N MET A 83 -10.15 3.58 2.86
CA MET A 83 -10.51 2.81 1.67
C MET A 83 -9.38 2.85 0.64
N MET A 84 -8.82 4.02 0.35
CA MET A 84 -7.72 4.15 -0.61
C MET A 84 -6.45 3.42 -0.16
N ILE A 85 -6.07 3.55 1.11
CA ILE A 85 -4.91 2.85 1.68
C ILE A 85 -5.09 1.33 1.52
N PHE A 86 -6.27 0.81 1.89
CA PHE A 86 -6.55 -0.61 1.81
C PHE A 86 -6.67 -1.11 0.38
N SER A 87 -7.40 -0.43 -0.50
CA SER A 87 -7.52 -0.79 -1.91
C SER A 87 -6.16 -0.86 -2.61
N ASN A 88 -5.26 0.10 -2.34
CA ASN A 88 -3.92 0.07 -2.92
C ASN A 88 -3.05 -1.05 -2.32
N THR A 89 -3.22 -1.33 -1.04
CA THR A 89 -2.55 -2.47 -0.38
C THR A 89 -3.02 -3.80 -0.98
N PHE A 90 -4.33 -3.98 -1.16
CA PHE A 90 -4.90 -5.17 -1.79
C PHE A 90 -4.45 -5.32 -3.24
N PHE A 91 -4.44 -4.23 -4.00
CA PHE A 91 -3.95 -4.24 -5.37
C PHE A 91 -2.46 -4.65 -5.45
N HIS A 92 -1.62 -4.12 -4.57
CA HIS A 92 -0.22 -4.51 -4.51
C HIS A 92 -0.07 -6.00 -4.17
N VAL A 93 -0.78 -6.49 -3.14
CA VAL A 93 -0.77 -7.91 -2.76
C VAL A 93 -1.25 -8.79 -3.91
N TYR A 94 -2.29 -8.39 -4.63
CA TYR A 94 -2.76 -9.10 -5.81
C TYR A 94 -1.65 -9.22 -6.87
N LEU A 95 -0.93 -8.14 -7.18
CA LEU A 95 0.20 -8.19 -8.12
C LEU A 95 1.33 -9.11 -7.66
N LEU A 96 1.57 -9.22 -6.35
CA LEU A 96 2.57 -10.14 -5.80
C LEU A 96 2.15 -11.62 -5.91
N ILE A 97 0.84 -11.91 -5.95
CA ILE A 97 0.31 -13.27 -5.89
C ILE A 97 -0.17 -13.77 -7.26
N ASN A 98 -0.69 -12.89 -8.11
CA ASN A 98 -1.30 -13.25 -9.40
C ASN A 98 -0.42 -14.15 -10.30
N PRO A 99 0.89 -13.91 -10.43
CA PRO A 99 1.75 -14.78 -11.25
C PRO A 99 1.99 -16.16 -10.61
N LEU A 100 1.78 -16.29 -9.30
CA LEU A 100 1.90 -17.54 -8.56
C LEU A 100 0.61 -18.38 -8.65
N LEU A 101 -0.54 -17.75 -8.87
CA LEU A 101 -1.84 -18.42 -9.00
C LEU A 101 -2.14 -18.92 -10.41
N ASN A 102 -1.62 -18.25 -11.43
CA ASN A 102 -1.79 -18.65 -12.84
C ASN A 102 -0.75 -19.69 -13.28
N LYS A 103 -0.33 -20.55 -12.35
CA LYS A 103 0.68 -21.59 -12.56
C LYS A 103 0.12 -22.98 -12.39
#